data_AF-A0A382JPR4-F1
#
_entry.id   AF-A0A382JPR4-F1
#
_cell.length_a   1.000
_cell.length_b   1.000
_cell.length_c   1.000
_cell.angle_alpha   90.00
_cell.angle_beta   90.00
_cell.angle_gamma   90.00
#
_symmetry.space_group_name_H-M   'P 1'
#
loop_
_entity.id
_entity.type
_entity.pdbx_description
1 polymer ?
#
loop_
_entity_poly.entity_id
_entity_poly.type
_entity_poly.pdbx_seq_one_letter_code
_entity_poly.pdbx_strand_id
1 'polypeptide(L)'
;MQMSHPICTQMVEEKEKPPQATYEANDHNCRYHPGNTDGEKVSLISQGMCPVAYLHIYPTLFALHLNQKDSKKKIDPAQLKICCPLGSDGVSFKAYTTKVKMTLIDYGKNFFSKRNPWLRQIVNLVYPVEQFDKNTHIEAVSEGNGCPFGIKKGDTFNFNLDRRDEFCPAAFNSVYPLLGTGKDNFSVGCPDYRTNVRFSLVKDQQASNLQEQARCDSYFSKVKIVDTFGDFDCPIEKHQWYSIDEVVEASGIRCFSSFHTAFPYFYALYNGGQLGFLTGERYTAGISCPNASYLIKYKVSRDKGGYKYTCEKDHQDCPRKIKMNEEIVIENFENALPFYHGLSDLYTALLKTESQEISITSMRGKTGLVWSIMQDNSLKKTISDKI
;
A
#
# COMPACT_ATOMS: atom_id res chain seq x y z
N MET A 1 -18.80 5.40 -27.45
CA MET A 1 -18.31 4.48 -26.40
C MET A 1 -16.89 4.89 -26.06
N GLN A 2 -16.68 5.46 -24.87
CA GLN A 2 -15.34 5.82 -24.40
C GLN A 2 -14.60 4.52 -24.11
N MET A 3 -13.43 4.30 -24.73
CA MET A 3 -12.63 3.10 -24.48
C MET A 3 -12.30 3.04 -22.99
N SER A 4 -12.59 1.90 -22.35
CA SER A 4 -12.22 1.67 -20.96
C SER A 4 -10.70 1.73 -20.80
N HIS A 5 -10.24 2.34 -19.71
CA HIS A 5 -8.80 2.37 -19.37
C HIS A 5 -8.24 0.93 -19.39
N PRO A 6 -7.06 0.65 -19.98
CA PRO A 6 -6.55 -0.73 -20.14
C PRO A 6 -6.51 -1.55 -18.85
N ILE A 7 -6.06 -0.93 -17.74
CA ILE A 7 -6.08 -1.55 -16.40
C ILE A 7 -7.51 -1.94 -15.97
N CYS A 8 -8.54 -1.15 -16.31
CA CYS A 8 -9.93 -1.51 -15.97
C CYS A 8 -10.38 -2.78 -16.70
N THR A 9 -9.95 -3.00 -17.95
CA THR A 9 -10.25 -4.23 -18.71
C THR A 9 -9.64 -5.44 -18.01
N GLN A 10 -8.36 -5.38 -17.63
CA GLN A 10 -7.71 -6.42 -16.84
C GLN A 10 -8.47 -6.72 -15.54
N MET A 11 -9.00 -5.69 -14.86
CA MET A 11 -9.77 -5.89 -13.63
C MET A 11 -11.09 -6.62 -13.84
N VAL A 12 -11.77 -6.39 -14.97
CA VAL A 12 -13.00 -7.12 -15.28
C VAL A 12 -12.70 -8.61 -15.46
N GLU A 13 -11.60 -8.95 -16.13
CA GLU A 13 -11.14 -10.33 -16.28
C GLU A 13 -10.77 -10.96 -14.92
N GLU A 14 -10.02 -10.24 -14.08
CA GLU A 14 -9.68 -10.68 -12.71
C GLU A 14 -10.93 -10.87 -11.84
N LYS A 15 -12.03 -10.14 -12.07
CA LYS A 15 -13.28 -10.34 -11.34
C LYS A 15 -13.96 -11.66 -11.67
N GLU A 16 -13.92 -12.09 -12.93
CA GLU A 16 -14.50 -13.37 -13.36
C GLU A 16 -13.70 -14.57 -12.85
N LYS A 17 -12.38 -14.41 -12.73
CA LYS A 17 -11.47 -15.41 -12.17
C LYS A 17 -10.54 -14.76 -11.14
N PRO A 18 -11.01 -14.58 -9.89
CA PRO A 18 -10.23 -13.92 -8.84
C PRO A 18 -8.86 -14.56 -8.70
N PRO A 19 -7.77 -13.77 -8.76
CA PRO A 19 -6.45 -14.30 -8.48
C PRO A 19 -6.44 -14.84 -7.05
N GLN A 20 -5.78 -15.97 -6.88
CA GLN A 20 -5.56 -16.63 -5.59
C GLN A 20 -4.07 -16.74 -5.33
N ALA A 21 -3.67 -16.62 -4.07
CA ALA A 21 -2.32 -16.90 -3.63
C ALA A 21 -2.35 -18.07 -2.64
N THR A 22 -1.29 -18.87 -2.68
CA THR A 22 -1.02 -19.89 -1.68
C THR A 22 -0.33 -19.24 -0.49
N TYR A 23 -0.92 -19.40 0.69
CA TYR A 23 -0.38 -18.95 1.96
C TYR A 23 0.75 -19.89 2.40
N GLU A 24 1.97 -19.38 2.53
CA GLU A 24 3.16 -20.13 2.96
C GLU A 24 3.61 -19.63 4.35
N ALA A 25 3.41 -20.47 5.37
CA ALA A 25 3.67 -20.11 6.76
C ALA A 25 4.98 -20.69 7.28
N ASN A 26 6.00 -19.85 7.45
CA ASN A 26 7.25 -20.25 8.09
C ASN A 26 7.23 -19.88 9.59
N ASP A 27 6.90 -20.86 10.44
CA ASP A 27 7.01 -20.87 11.91
C ASP A 27 6.16 -19.87 12.71
N HIS A 28 5.49 -18.89 12.09
CA HIS A 28 4.68 -17.89 12.80
C HIS A 28 3.32 -17.69 12.12
N ASN A 29 2.25 -17.92 12.88
CA ASN A 29 0.90 -17.63 12.40
C ASN A 29 0.72 -16.13 12.13
N CYS A 30 0.10 -15.78 11.01
CA CYS A 30 -0.38 -14.43 10.77
C CYS A 30 -1.22 -13.97 11.98
N ARG A 31 -0.82 -12.87 12.62
CA ARG A 31 -1.52 -12.37 13.82
C ARG A 31 -2.93 -11.89 13.51
N TYR A 32 -3.19 -11.47 12.27
CA TYR A 32 -4.51 -11.06 11.80
C TYR A 32 -5.40 -12.25 11.45
N HIS A 33 -4.81 -13.35 10.96
CA HIS A 33 -5.55 -14.57 10.62
C HIS A 33 -4.99 -15.77 11.41
N PRO A 34 -5.20 -15.78 12.74
CA PRO A 34 -4.73 -16.88 13.57
C PRO A 34 -5.49 -18.16 13.18
N GLY A 35 -4.77 -19.12 12.61
CA GLY A 35 -5.32 -20.41 12.20
C GLY A 35 -5.38 -20.66 10.69
N ASN A 36 -4.91 -19.74 9.85
CA ASN A 36 -4.63 -20.10 8.46
C ASN A 36 -3.47 -21.10 8.43
N THR A 37 -3.69 -22.22 7.74
CA THR A 37 -2.70 -23.28 7.60
C THR A 37 -1.86 -23.09 6.35
N ASP A 38 -0.60 -23.54 6.41
CA ASP A 38 0.29 -23.63 5.26
C ASP A 38 -0.42 -24.34 4.08
N GLY A 39 -0.33 -23.78 2.88
CA GLY A 39 -0.95 -24.31 1.66
C GLY A 39 -2.39 -23.85 1.38
N GLU A 40 -3.02 -23.07 2.26
CA GLU A 40 -4.37 -22.52 1.99
C GLU A 40 -4.35 -21.51 0.83
N LYS A 41 -5.36 -21.60 -0.05
CA LYS A 41 -5.60 -20.61 -1.10
C LYS A 41 -6.47 -19.49 -0.57
N VAL A 42 -5.97 -18.26 -0.70
CA VAL A 42 -6.67 -17.04 -0.25
C VAL A 42 -6.97 -16.13 -1.44
N SER A 43 -8.17 -15.55 -1.46
CA SER A 43 -8.59 -14.60 -2.49
C SER A 43 -7.89 -13.26 -2.31
N LEU A 44 -7.44 -12.66 -3.41
CA LEU A 44 -6.87 -11.31 -3.39
C LEU A 44 -7.94 -10.23 -3.48
N ILE A 45 -9.08 -10.51 -4.11
CA ILE A 45 -10.17 -9.54 -4.23
C ILE A 45 -10.96 -9.52 -2.93
N SER A 46 -10.87 -8.39 -2.22
CA SER A 46 -11.61 -8.13 -0.98
C SER A 46 -13.06 -7.76 -1.29
N GLN A 47 -14.02 -8.54 -0.78
CA GLN A 47 -15.46 -8.19 -0.77
C GLN A 47 -16.06 -7.73 -2.11
N GLY A 48 -15.49 -8.17 -3.24
CA GLY A 48 -15.93 -7.72 -4.56
C GLY A 48 -15.64 -6.25 -4.87
N MET A 49 -14.73 -5.61 -4.13
CA MET A 49 -14.25 -4.26 -4.40
C MET A 49 -13.21 -4.27 -5.54
N CYS A 50 -13.20 -3.20 -6.34
CA CYS A 50 -12.15 -3.02 -7.36
C CYS A 50 -10.77 -2.92 -6.69
N PRO A 51 -9.80 -3.79 -7.04
CA PRO A 51 -8.49 -3.80 -6.40
C PRO A 51 -7.70 -2.48 -6.51
N VAL A 52 -7.77 -1.83 -7.69
CA VAL A 52 -7.11 -0.53 -7.92
C VAL A 52 -7.73 0.57 -7.05
N ALA A 53 -9.07 0.61 -6.95
CA ALA A 53 -9.75 1.55 -6.07
C ALA A 53 -9.39 1.29 -4.61
N TYR A 54 -9.31 0.02 -4.20
CA TYR A 54 -8.95 -0.34 -2.83
C TYR A 54 -7.54 0.11 -2.48
N LEU A 55 -6.53 -0.14 -3.35
CA LEU A 55 -5.17 0.37 -3.14
C LEU A 55 -5.13 1.88 -3.00
N HIS A 56 -5.87 2.58 -3.85
CA HIS A 56 -5.91 4.04 -3.82
C HIS A 56 -6.44 4.55 -2.47
N ILE A 57 -7.50 3.94 -1.96
CA ILE A 57 -8.14 4.34 -0.70
C ILE A 57 -7.38 3.78 0.52
N TYR A 58 -6.55 2.76 0.34
CA TYR A 58 -5.86 2.02 1.40
C TYR A 58 -5.12 2.90 2.41
N PRO A 59 -4.27 3.88 2.03
CA PRO A 59 -3.60 4.76 3.00
C PRO A 59 -4.60 5.49 3.90
N THR A 60 -5.71 5.95 3.32
CA THR A 60 -6.78 6.62 4.09
C THR A 60 -7.44 5.66 5.06
N LEU A 61 -7.81 4.46 4.62
CA LEU A 61 -8.43 3.47 5.49
C LEU A 61 -7.51 3.09 6.65
N PHE A 62 -6.22 2.88 6.34
CA PHE A 62 -5.22 2.56 7.33
C PHE A 62 -5.03 3.69 8.36
N ALA A 63 -4.96 4.95 7.90
CA ALA A 63 -4.87 6.11 8.78
C ALA A 63 -6.11 6.31 9.65
N LEU A 64 -7.31 6.11 9.09
CA LEU A 64 -8.58 6.16 9.83
C LEU A 64 -8.65 5.07 10.90
N HIS A 65 -8.24 3.86 10.52
CA HIS A 65 -8.29 2.68 11.35
C HIS A 65 -7.34 2.78 12.55
N LEU A 66 -6.12 3.28 12.34
CA LEU A 66 -5.10 3.42 13.40
C LEU A 66 -5.19 4.73 14.20
N ASN A 67 -6.11 5.62 13.85
CA ASN A 67 -6.33 6.85 14.60
C ASN A 67 -7.18 6.58 15.87
N GLN A 68 -6.56 6.78 17.03
CA GLN A 68 -7.22 6.65 18.34
C GLN A 68 -7.72 7.98 18.92
N LYS A 69 -7.33 9.13 18.33
CA LYS A 69 -7.65 10.47 18.82
C LYS A 69 -8.14 11.33 17.68
N ASP A 70 -9.47 11.47 17.59
CA ASP A 70 -10.11 12.25 16.53
C ASP A 70 -9.61 13.71 16.52
N SER A 71 -9.23 14.27 17.67
CA SER A 71 -8.65 15.62 17.77
C SER A 71 -7.31 15.83 17.07
N LYS A 72 -6.57 14.75 16.76
CA LYS A 72 -5.27 14.80 16.07
C LYS A 72 -5.38 14.46 14.58
N LYS A 73 -6.58 14.11 14.14
CA LYS A 73 -6.86 13.70 12.79
C LYS A 73 -6.88 14.93 11.89
N LYS A 74 -6.07 14.91 10.83
CA LYS A 74 -6.03 15.98 9.82
C LYS A 74 -6.98 15.69 8.66
N ILE A 75 -7.26 14.41 8.39
CA ILE A 75 -8.32 14.00 7.45
C ILE A 75 -9.69 14.37 8.00
N ASP A 76 -10.48 15.08 7.21
CA ASP A 76 -11.93 15.18 7.40
C ASP A 76 -12.65 14.10 6.55
N PRO A 77 -13.17 13.02 7.17
CA PRO A 77 -13.87 11.95 6.45
C PRO A 77 -15.15 12.41 5.75
N ALA A 78 -15.78 13.49 6.21
CA ALA A 78 -17.00 14.02 5.60
C ALA A 78 -16.69 14.75 4.29
N GLN A 79 -15.48 15.31 4.16
CA GLN A 79 -15.03 16.05 2.98
C GLN A 79 -14.12 15.22 2.06
N LEU A 80 -13.60 14.08 2.55
CA LEU A 80 -12.68 13.26 1.78
C LEU A 80 -13.42 12.43 0.73
N LYS A 81 -13.53 13.01 -0.47
CA LYS A 81 -13.90 12.31 -1.68
C LYS A 81 -12.64 11.73 -2.33
N ILE A 82 -12.61 10.41 -2.48
CA ILE A 82 -11.53 9.70 -3.19
C ILE A 82 -12.09 9.23 -4.53
N CYS A 83 -11.56 9.75 -5.62
CA CYS A 83 -11.96 9.34 -6.96
C CYS A 83 -11.11 8.16 -7.43
N CYS A 84 -11.67 7.28 -8.25
CA CYS A 84 -10.89 6.25 -8.94
C CYS A 84 -9.72 6.91 -9.70
N PRO A 85 -8.50 6.36 -9.62
CA PRO A 85 -7.34 7.00 -10.21
C PRO A 85 -7.26 6.86 -11.74
N LEU A 86 -8.08 6.00 -12.34
CA LEU A 86 -8.07 5.69 -13.77
C LEU A 86 -9.16 6.46 -14.52
N GLY A 87 -8.98 7.79 -14.67
CA GLY A 87 -9.83 8.70 -15.43
C GLY A 87 -10.54 9.77 -14.61
N SER A 88 -10.94 10.88 -15.26
CA SER A 88 -11.54 12.07 -14.62
C SER A 88 -12.94 11.83 -14.02
N ASP A 89 -13.67 10.82 -14.52
CA ASP A 89 -15.09 10.57 -14.18
C ASP A 89 -15.31 9.23 -13.48
N GLY A 90 -14.32 8.80 -12.68
CA GLY A 90 -14.37 7.52 -11.99
C GLY A 90 -15.24 7.50 -10.72
N VAL A 91 -15.46 6.28 -10.19
CA VAL A 91 -16.22 6.06 -8.95
C VAL A 91 -15.62 6.87 -7.81
N SER A 92 -16.47 7.50 -7.01
CA SER A 92 -16.04 8.26 -5.85
C SER A 92 -16.42 7.53 -4.58
N PHE A 93 -15.51 7.52 -3.62
CA PHE A 93 -15.67 6.82 -2.35
C PHE A 93 -15.60 7.78 -1.17
N LYS A 94 -16.36 7.45 -0.14
CA LYS A 94 -16.24 7.98 1.21
C LYS A 94 -15.72 6.86 2.12
N ALA A 95 -14.76 7.21 2.98
CA ALA A 95 -14.26 6.31 4.02
C ALA A 95 -14.64 6.86 5.39
N TYR A 96 -15.13 6.02 6.30
CA TYR A 96 -15.54 6.43 7.64
C TYR A 96 -15.36 5.31 8.66
N THR A 97 -15.46 5.66 9.95
CA THR A 97 -15.32 4.69 11.05
C THR A 97 -16.56 4.69 11.93
N THR A 98 -16.99 3.51 12.38
CA THR A 98 -17.99 3.35 13.44
C THR A 98 -17.34 2.75 14.69
N LYS A 99 -17.82 3.09 15.89
CA LYS A 99 -17.27 2.54 17.13
C LYS A 99 -17.75 1.12 17.36
N VAL A 100 -16.84 0.23 17.74
CA VAL A 100 -17.14 -1.11 18.22
C VAL A 100 -17.62 -1.02 19.67
N LYS A 101 -18.67 -1.77 20.02
CA LYS A 101 -19.10 -1.91 21.42
C LYS A 101 -18.02 -2.68 22.17
N MET A 102 -17.21 -1.98 22.95
CA MET A 102 -16.21 -2.61 23.82
C MET A 102 -16.88 -3.49 24.87
N THR A 103 -16.28 -4.65 25.15
CA THR A 103 -16.71 -5.48 26.28
C THR A 103 -16.20 -4.90 27.61
N LEU A 104 -16.82 -5.29 28.74
CA LEU A 104 -16.37 -4.91 30.09
C LEU A 104 -14.90 -5.33 30.36
N ILE A 105 -14.46 -6.42 29.74
CA ILE A 105 -13.08 -6.93 29.84
C ILE A 105 -12.10 -5.97 29.16
N ASP A 106 -12.45 -5.45 27.98
CA ASP A 106 -11.61 -4.48 27.25
C ASP A 106 -11.50 -3.15 28.01
N TYR A 107 -12.58 -2.75 28.67
CA TYR A 107 -12.61 -1.56 29.52
C TYR A 107 -11.67 -1.70 30.73
N GLY A 108 -11.72 -2.84 31.43
CA GLY A 108 -10.85 -3.14 32.57
C GLY A 108 -9.38 -3.14 32.18
N LYS A 109 -9.00 -3.84 31.09
CA LYS A 109 -7.62 -3.91 30.61
C LYS A 109 -7.05 -2.54 30.22
N ASN A 110 -7.86 -1.71 29.57
CA ASN A 110 -7.47 -0.35 29.19
C ASN A 110 -7.33 0.60 30.39
N PHE A 111 -8.11 0.40 31.45
CA PHE A 111 -8.04 1.20 32.67
C PHE A 111 -6.75 0.93 33.46
N PHE A 112 -6.40 -0.34 33.69
CA PHE A 112 -5.21 -0.72 34.46
C PHE A 112 -3.90 -0.43 33.71
N SER A 113 -3.85 -0.67 32.40
CA SER A 113 -2.66 -0.40 31.57
C SER A 113 -2.39 1.10 31.34
N LYS A 114 -3.42 1.96 31.35
CA LYS A 114 -3.23 3.42 31.23
C LYS A 114 -2.58 4.04 32.46
N ARG A 115 -2.79 3.47 33.65
CA ARG A 115 -2.38 4.05 34.94
C ARG A 115 -0.95 3.71 35.36
N ASN A 116 -0.36 2.63 34.82
CA ASN A 116 0.99 2.21 35.16
C ASN A 116 1.83 1.97 33.88
N PRO A 117 2.83 2.83 33.59
CA PRO A 117 3.70 2.71 32.41
C PRO A 117 4.46 1.38 32.30
N TRP A 118 4.83 0.77 33.42
CA TRP A 118 5.56 -0.50 33.47
C TRP A 118 4.65 -1.68 33.11
N LEU A 119 3.46 -1.75 33.72
CA LEU A 119 2.42 -2.72 33.33
C LEU A 119 2.02 -2.54 31.86
N ARG A 120 2.06 -1.30 31.34
CA ARG A 120 1.77 -1.01 29.93
C ARG A 120 2.81 -1.61 28.99
N GLN A 121 4.10 -1.56 29.33
CA GLN A 121 5.14 -2.22 28.52
C GLN A 121 4.98 -3.75 28.53
N ILE A 122 4.64 -4.34 29.68
CA ILE A 122 4.39 -5.78 29.81
C ILE A 122 3.15 -6.21 29.03
N VAL A 123 2.05 -5.45 29.13
CA VAL A 123 0.83 -5.73 28.38
C VAL A 123 1.06 -5.60 26.88
N ASN A 124 1.85 -4.60 26.44
CA ASN A 124 2.18 -4.40 25.02
C ASN A 124 3.09 -5.50 24.43
N LEU A 125 3.78 -6.31 25.24
CA LEU A 125 4.50 -7.49 24.77
C LEU A 125 3.54 -8.60 24.31
N VAL A 126 2.34 -8.68 24.89
CA VAL A 126 1.37 -9.76 24.65
C VAL A 126 0.16 -9.27 23.82
N TYR A 127 -0.29 -8.03 24.05
CA TYR A 127 -1.44 -7.40 23.41
C TYR A 127 -1.00 -6.27 22.48
N PRO A 128 -1.68 -6.08 21.32
CA PRO A 128 -1.33 -5.00 20.42
C PRO A 128 -1.51 -3.63 21.10
N VAL A 129 -0.65 -2.67 20.75
CA VAL A 129 -0.73 -1.29 21.26
C VAL A 129 -1.93 -0.56 20.64
N GLU A 130 -2.36 -1.04 19.48
CA GLU A 130 -3.54 -0.66 18.75
C GLU A 130 -4.81 -1.11 19.49
N GLN A 131 -5.72 -0.17 19.71
CA GLN A 131 -7.09 -0.50 20.09
C GLN A 131 -7.91 -0.55 18.80
N PHE A 132 -8.36 -1.74 18.43
CA PHE A 132 -9.30 -1.95 17.33
C PHE A 132 -10.73 -1.70 17.83
N ASP A 133 -10.98 -0.50 18.36
CA ASP A 133 -12.28 -0.08 18.88
C ASP A 133 -13.19 0.51 17.79
N LYS A 134 -12.80 0.35 16.52
CA LYS A 134 -13.49 0.93 15.37
C LYS A 134 -13.55 -0.05 14.20
N ASN A 135 -14.69 -0.06 13.53
CA ASN A 135 -14.84 -0.64 12.19
C ASN A 135 -14.63 0.47 11.17
N THR A 136 -13.81 0.22 10.15
CA THR A 136 -13.59 1.16 9.05
C THR A 136 -14.36 0.68 7.82
N HIS A 137 -15.15 1.59 7.25
CA HIS A 137 -16.06 1.33 6.15
C HIS A 137 -15.72 2.18 4.92
N ILE A 138 -16.11 1.66 3.76
CA ILE A 138 -16.00 2.28 2.46
C ILE A 138 -17.42 2.32 1.88
N GLU A 139 -17.82 3.47 1.33
CA GLU A 139 -19.09 3.64 0.64
C GLU A 139 -18.86 4.32 -0.70
N ALA A 140 -19.37 3.73 -1.78
CA ALA A 140 -19.37 4.37 -3.09
C ALA A 140 -20.45 5.46 -3.14
N VAL A 141 -20.05 6.73 -3.22
CA VAL A 141 -20.97 7.88 -3.20
C VAL A 141 -21.36 8.38 -4.59
N SER A 142 -20.65 7.97 -5.63
CA SER A 142 -20.95 8.27 -7.03
C SER A 142 -20.37 7.18 -7.93
N GLU A 143 -21.13 6.77 -8.96
CA GLU A 143 -20.69 5.82 -9.98
C GLU A 143 -19.97 6.48 -11.18
N GLY A 144 -19.87 7.82 -11.18
CA GLY A 144 -19.28 8.57 -12.29
C GLY A 144 -19.99 8.32 -13.61
N ASN A 145 -19.23 8.17 -14.70
CA ASN A 145 -19.75 7.82 -16.04
C ASN A 145 -19.91 6.30 -16.24
N GLY A 146 -19.94 5.52 -15.17
CA GLY A 146 -20.08 4.07 -15.18
C GLY A 146 -18.76 3.34 -14.97
N CYS A 147 -18.70 2.50 -13.94
CA CYS A 147 -17.55 1.67 -13.62
C CYS A 147 -17.59 0.35 -14.42
N PRO A 148 -16.56 0.01 -15.22
CA PRO A 148 -16.49 -1.31 -15.88
C PRO A 148 -16.52 -2.48 -14.89
N PHE A 149 -15.96 -2.29 -13.69
CA PHE A 149 -15.98 -3.29 -12.62
C PHE A 149 -17.39 -3.48 -12.00
N GLY A 150 -18.34 -2.60 -12.31
CA GLY A 150 -19.72 -2.69 -11.89
C GLY A 150 -20.03 -2.13 -10.51
N ILE A 151 -19.14 -1.32 -9.91
CA ILE A 151 -19.42 -0.65 -8.62
C ILE A 151 -20.53 0.40 -8.80
N LYS A 152 -21.52 0.36 -7.92
CA LYS A 152 -22.69 1.23 -7.92
C LYS A 152 -22.68 2.18 -6.72
N LYS A 153 -23.37 3.31 -6.87
CA LYS A 153 -23.62 4.23 -5.75
C LYS A 153 -24.42 3.51 -4.67
N GLY A 154 -23.94 3.59 -3.43
CA GLY A 154 -24.53 2.91 -2.27
C GLY A 154 -23.88 1.57 -1.95
N ASP A 155 -23.01 1.03 -2.82
CA ASP A 155 -22.22 -0.15 -2.48
C ASP A 155 -21.33 0.14 -1.28
N THR A 156 -21.28 -0.82 -0.35
CA THR A 156 -20.49 -0.72 0.89
C THR A 156 -19.50 -1.86 1.00
N PHE A 157 -18.31 -1.53 1.51
CA PHE A 157 -17.23 -2.48 1.74
C PHE A 157 -16.59 -2.17 3.10
N ASN A 158 -15.87 -3.15 3.66
CA ASN A 158 -15.20 -3.01 4.95
C ASN A 158 -13.69 -3.15 4.80
N PHE A 159 -12.95 -2.44 5.66
CA PHE A 159 -11.51 -2.60 5.77
C PHE A 159 -11.21 -3.90 6.52
N ASN A 160 -10.99 -4.98 5.76
CA ASN A 160 -10.84 -6.33 6.27
C ASN A 160 -9.83 -6.46 7.40
N LEU A 161 -10.23 -6.95 8.57
CA LEU A 161 -9.27 -7.43 9.58
C LEU A 161 -9.64 -8.81 10.13
N ASP A 162 -10.81 -9.33 9.73
CA ASP A 162 -11.46 -10.44 10.44
C ASP A 162 -11.78 -11.63 9.52
N ARG A 163 -11.55 -11.51 8.20
CA ARG A 163 -11.83 -12.57 7.22
C ARG A 163 -10.56 -13.34 6.88
N ARG A 164 -10.63 -14.67 7.01
CA ARG A 164 -9.48 -15.58 6.85
C ARG A 164 -9.28 -16.07 5.42
N ASP A 165 -10.32 -15.98 4.60
CA ASP A 165 -10.39 -16.47 3.22
C ASP A 165 -9.89 -15.44 2.19
N GLU A 166 -9.46 -14.27 2.65
CA GLU A 166 -8.94 -13.18 1.80
C GLU A 166 -7.72 -12.52 2.44
N PHE A 167 -6.96 -11.77 1.63
CA PHE A 167 -5.81 -11.04 2.13
C PHE A 167 -6.18 -9.97 3.16
N CYS A 168 -5.34 -9.84 4.18
CA CYS A 168 -5.39 -8.66 5.04
C CYS A 168 -4.95 -7.43 4.23
N PRO A 169 -5.39 -6.22 4.60
CA PRO A 169 -5.14 -4.99 3.86
C PRO A 169 -3.65 -4.71 3.62
N ALA A 170 -2.80 -5.05 4.58
CA ALA A 170 -1.35 -4.89 4.47
C ALA A 170 -0.75 -5.86 3.42
N ALA A 171 -1.11 -7.14 3.50
CA ALA A 171 -0.69 -8.15 2.51
C ALA A 171 -1.19 -7.76 1.11
N PHE A 172 -2.46 -7.35 1.00
CA PHE A 172 -3.03 -6.88 -0.26
C PHE A 172 -2.24 -5.71 -0.85
N ASN A 173 -1.92 -4.67 -0.06
CA ASN A 173 -1.15 -3.52 -0.52
C ASN A 173 0.24 -3.89 -1.08
N SER A 174 0.82 -4.98 -0.58
CA SER A 174 2.18 -5.43 -0.93
C SER A 174 2.19 -6.41 -2.11
N VAL A 175 1.20 -7.29 -2.21
CA VAL A 175 1.15 -8.37 -3.21
C VAL A 175 0.48 -7.90 -4.50
N TYR A 176 -0.65 -7.19 -4.39
CA TYR A 176 -1.48 -6.88 -5.55
C TYR A 176 -0.75 -6.12 -6.69
N PRO A 177 0.11 -5.11 -6.41
CA PRO A 177 0.85 -4.41 -7.47
C PRO A 177 1.73 -5.33 -8.33
N LEU A 178 2.19 -6.45 -7.77
CA LEU A 178 3.08 -7.39 -8.45
C LEU A 178 2.31 -8.48 -9.22
N LEU A 179 0.99 -8.61 -9.03
CA LEU A 179 0.19 -9.61 -9.74
C LEU A 179 0.12 -9.33 -11.23
N GLY A 180 0.28 -10.39 -12.02
CA GLY A 180 0.08 -10.36 -13.47
C GLY A 180 1.15 -9.57 -14.21
N THR A 181 2.28 -9.24 -13.58
CA THR A 181 3.42 -8.58 -14.23
C THR A 181 4.25 -9.56 -15.09
N GLY A 182 3.65 -10.65 -15.58
CA GLY A 182 4.32 -11.74 -16.32
C GLY A 182 5.28 -12.58 -15.47
N LYS A 183 5.20 -12.49 -14.14
CA LYS A 183 6.14 -13.12 -13.20
C LYS A 183 5.39 -13.93 -12.15
N ASP A 184 4.43 -14.76 -12.54
CA ASP A 184 3.59 -15.51 -11.58
C ASP A 184 4.39 -16.55 -10.75
N ASN A 185 5.70 -16.61 -10.95
CA ASN A 185 6.70 -17.39 -10.24
C ASN A 185 7.49 -16.58 -9.19
N PHE A 186 6.85 -15.71 -8.40
CA PHE A 186 7.49 -15.10 -7.24
C PHE A 186 6.72 -15.36 -5.94
N SER A 187 7.49 -15.39 -4.84
CA SER A 187 6.94 -15.29 -3.49
C SER A 187 7.02 -13.84 -3.01
N VAL A 188 5.95 -13.34 -2.42
CA VAL A 188 5.91 -12.02 -1.77
C VAL A 188 5.98 -12.21 -0.27
N GLY A 189 6.81 -11.41 0.40
CA GLY A 189 6.86 -11.36 1.84
C GLY A 189 5.68 -10.56 2.38
N CYS A 190 5.07 -11.04 3.47
CA CYS A 190 4.19 -10.22 4.26
C CYS A 190 4.94 -8.96 4.71
N PRO A 191 4.34 -7.76 4.56
CA PRO A 191 4.97 -6.51 4.99
C PRO A 191 5.23 -6.52 6.51
N ASP A 192 4.49 -7.33 7.29
CA ASP A 192 4.80 -7.57 8.70
C ASP A 192 6.00 -8.51 8.81
N TYR A 193 7.17 -7.94 9.10
CA TYR A 193 8.41 -8.70 9.18
C TYR A 193 8.49 -9.69 10.35
N ARG A 194 7.57 -9.64 11.34
CA ARG A 194 7.55 -10.58 12.46
C ARG A 194 6.82 -11.86 12.11
N THR A 195 5.86 -11.79 11.21
CA THR A 195 5.08 -12.96 10.78
C THR A 195 5.89 -13.86 9.83
N ASN A 196 6.89 -13.32 9.12
CA ASN A 196 7.68 -14.04 8.09
C ASN A 196 6.80 -14.85 7.11
N VAL A 197 5.53 -14.47 6.95
CA VAL A 197 4.57 -15.11 6.05
C VAL A 197 4.99 -14.81 4.62
N ARG A 198 4.88 -15.81 3.75
CA ARG A 198 5.08 -15.66 2.32
C ARG A 198 3.79 -15.99 1.58
N PHE A 199 3.63 -15.40 0.41
CA PHE A 199 2.53 -15.68 -0.50
C PHE A 199 3.12 -16.11 -1.82
N SER A 200 2.79 -17.32 -2.27
CA SER A 200 3.18 -17.82 -3.58
C SER A 200 2.02 -17.70 -4.55
N LEU A 201 2.31 -17.19 -5.74
CA LEU A 201 1.34 -17.04 -6.82
C LEU A 201 1.38 -18.22 -7.81
N VAL A 202 2.20 -19.23 -7.53
CA VAL A 202 2.39 -20.41 -8.39
C VAL A 202 1.21 -21.38 -8.24
N LYS A 203 0.70 -21.89 -9.36
CA LYS A 203 -0.17 -23.07 -9.39
C LYS A 203 0.69 -24.33 -9.31
N ASP A 204 0.58 -25.06 -8.21
CA ASP A 204 1.05 -26.44 -7.97
C ASP A 204 2.40 -26.87 -8.59
N GLN A 205 3.40 -27.09 -7.71
CA GLN A 205 4.57 -27.97 -7.89
C GLN A 205 5.41 -27.81 -9.17
N GLN A 206 6.33 -26.84 -9.18
CA GLN A 206 7.72 -27.06 -9.63
C GLN A 206 8.59 -25.84 -9.22
N ALA A 207 8.98 -25.82 -7.94
CA ALA A 207 9.84 -24.79 -7.36
C ALA A 207 11.32 -24.88 -7.80
N SER A 208 11.69 -25.84 -8.67
CA SER A 208 13.07 -26.27 -8.83
C SER A 208 13.90 -25.53 -9.90
N ASN A 209 13.36 -24.55 -10.64
CA ASN A 209 14.13 -23.76 -11.60
C ASN A 209 13.73 -22.26 -11.61
N LEU A 210 13.61 -21.66 -10.43
CA LEU A 210 13.26 -20.24 -10.25
C LEU A 210 14.46 -19.31 -10.53
N GLN A 211 14.83 -19.12 -11.81
CA GLN A 211 15.96 -18.24 -12.19
C GLN A 211 15.58 -16.83 -12.67
N GLU A 212 14.31 -16.54 -12.98
CA GLU A 212 13.87 -15.18 -13.27
C GLU A 212 13.09 -14.59 -12.10
N GLN A 213 13.85 -14.14 -11.10
CA GLN A 213 13.32 -13.37 -9.98
C GLN A 213 12.80 -12.02 -10.49
N ALA A 214 11.58 -11.66 -10.08
CA ALA A 214 11.10 -10.31 -10.25
C ALA A 214 12.07 -9.31 -9.64
N ARG A 215 12.83 -8.60 -10.49
CA ARG A 215 13.59 -7.43 -10.08
C ARG A 215 12.59 -6.39 -9.57
N CYS A 216 12.48 -6.26 -8.25
CA CYS A 216 11.81 -5.12 -7.66
C CYS A 216 12.55 -3.87 -8.15
N ASP A 217 11.82 -2.85 -8.57
CA ASP A 217 12.40 -1.55 -8.99
C ASP A 217 13.07 -1.50 -10.37
N SER A 218 12.57 -2.26 -11.37
CA SER A 218 12.95 -2.10 -12.78
C SER A 218 11.79 -1.52 -13.57
N TYR A 219 11.95 -0.31 -14.08
CA TYR A 219 10.91 0.40 -14.84
C TYR A 219 11.42 0.81 -16.21
N PHE A 220 10.63 0.49 -17.24
CA PHE A 220 10.88 0.94 -18.61
C PHE A 220 9.96 2.11 -18.98
N SER A 221 9.53 2.90 -18.00
CA SER A 221 8.54 3.94 -18.18
C SER A 221 9.12 5.30 -17.83
N LYS A 222 8.64 6.33 -18.52
CA LYS A 222 8.78 7.73 -18.16
C LYS A 222 7.45 8.28 -17.67
N VAL A 223 7.51 9.27 -16.79
CA VAL A 223 6.33 9.92 -16.22
C VAL A 223 6.45 11.43 -16.32
N LYS A 224 5.32 12.11 -16.39
CA LYS A 224 5.23 13.57 -16.29
C LYS A 224 4.03 13.94 -15.41
N ILE A 225 4.12 15.05 -14.70
CA ILE A 225 2.94 15.66 -14.08
C ILE A 225 2.26 16.54 -15.12
N VAL A 226 1.01 16.24 -15.46
CA VAL A 226 0.21 16.98 -16.45
C VAL A 226 -0.57 18.10 -15.78
N ASP A 227 -1.03 17.91 -14.55
CA ASP A 227 -1.78 18.91 -13.82
C ASP A 227 -1.61 18.76 -12.30
N THR A 228 -1.85 19.83 -11.55
CA THR A 228 -1.90 19.81 -10.09
C THR A 228 -3.07 20.63 -9.57
N PHE A 229 -3.62 20.20 -8.45
CA PHE A 229 -4.75 20.84 -7.78
C PHE A 229 -4.34 21.24 -6.37
N GLY A 230 -4.61 22.49 -6.01
CA GLY A 230 -4.21 23.09 -4.74
C GLY A 230 -2.70 23.37 -4.63
N ASP A 231 -2.33 24.00 -3.52
CA ASP A 231 -0.95 24.41 -3.26
C ASP A 231 -0.23 23.37 -2.39
N PHE A 232 0.89 22.86 -2.90
CA PHE A 232 1.75 21.90 -2.21
C PHE A 232 3.15 21.90 -2.84
N ASP A 233 4.14 21.43 -2.08
CA ASP A 233 5.51 21.32 -2.56
C ASP A 233 5.63 20.16 -3.57
N CYS A 234 6.13 20.43 -4.76
CA CYS A 234 6.33 19.44 -5.82
C CYS A 234 7.82 19.41 -6.20
N PRO A 235 8.52 18.28 -6.00
CA PRO A 235 9.97 18.22 -6.21
C PRO A 235 10.39 18.09 -7.68
N ILE A 236 9.43 17.96 -8.59
CA ILE A 236 9.65 17.87 -10.04
C ILE A 236 8.75 18.86 -10.78
N GLU A 237 9.15 19.26 -11.99
CA GLU A 237 8.42 20.22 -12.80
C GLU A 237 7.25 19.58 -13.56
N LYS A 238 6.20 20.36 -13.82
CA LYS A 238 5.09 19.93 -14.66
C LYS A 238 5.50 19.88 -16.12
N HIS A 239 4.84 19.03 -16.89
CA HIS A 239 5.00 18.85 -18.34
C HIS A 239 6.40 18.41 -18.80
N GLN A 240 7.30 18.09 -17.88
CA GLN A 240 8.59 17.47 -18.16
C GLN A 240 8.51 15.95 -17.95
N TRP A 241 9.12 15.20 -18.87
CA TRP A 241 9.25 13.75 -18.75
C TRP A 241 10.48 13.39 -17.91
N TYR A 242 10.26 12.55 -16.90
CA TYR A 242 11.28 11.99 -16.02
C TYR A 242 11.27 10.47 -16.12
N SER A 243 12.45 9.86 -16.07
CA SER A 243 12.60 8.45 -15.70
C SER A 243 12.16 8.23 -14.26
N ILE A 244 11.84 6.99 -13.91
CA ILE A 244 11.46 6.66 -12.53
C ILE A 244 12.61 6.91 -11.54
N ASP A 245 13.86 6.72 -11.98
CA ASP A 245 15.02 6.99 -11.14
C ASP A 245 15.17 8.47 -10.80
N GLU A 246 14.95 9.36 -11.77
CA GLU A 246 14.95 10.82 -11.54
C GLU A 246 13.83 11.23 -10.57
N VAL A 247 12.64 10.64 -10.68
CA VAL A 247 11.55 10.90 -9.73
C VAL A 247 11.92 10.41 -8.33
N VAL A 248 12.48 9.21 -8.20
CA VAL A 248 12.94 8.65 -6.91
C VAL A 248 13.96 9.57 -6.25
N GLU A 249 14.96 10.01 -7.01
CA GLU A 249 16.01 10.92 -6.54
C GLU A 249 15.44 12.26 -6.08
N ALA A 250 14.62 12.92 -6.90
CA ALA A 250 14.00 14.20 -6.57
C ALA A 250 13.07 14.10 -5.34
N SER A 251 12.45 12.94 -5.12
CA SER A 251 11.52 12.71 -4.01
C SER A 251 12.21 12.46 -2.67
N GLY A 252 13.54 12.30 -2.64
CA GLY A 252 14.29 11.95 -1.43
C GLY A 252 14.05 10.52 -0.93
N ILE A 253 13.56 9.63 -1.79
CA ILE A 253 13.32 8.21 -1.45
C ILE A 253 14.38 7.33 -2.11
N ARG A 254 14.58 6.11 -1.60
CA ARG A 254 15.63 5.21 -2.11
C ARG A 254 15.15 4.21 -3.16
N CYS A 255 13.87 3.84 -3.09
CA CYS A 255 13.28 2.77 -3.88
C CYS A 255 11.75 2.90 -3.85
N PHE A 256 11.08 2.82 -4.99
CA PHE A 256 9.61 2.90 -5.06
C PHE A 256 8.92 1.77 -4.30
N SER A 257 9.43 0.54 -4.39
CA SER A 257 8.84 -0.61 -3.68
C SER A 257 8.91 -0.45 -2.16
N SER A 258 10.02 0.09 -1.64
CA SER A 258 10.16 0.39 -0.21
C SER A 258 9.22 1.52 0.23
N PHE A 259 9.13 2.58 -0.57
CA PHE A 259 8.29 3.73 -0.29
C PHE A 259 6.80 3.37 -0.34
N HIS A 260 6.34 2.62 -1.34
CA HIS A 260 4.96 2.15 -1.46
C HIS A 260 4.51 1.37 -0.21
N THR A 261 5.42 0.58 0.37
CA THR A 261 5.13 -0.16 1.61
C THR A 261 5.12 0.75 2.84
N ALA A 262 6.00 1.76 2.89
CA ALA A 262 6.12 2.69 4.01
C ALA A 262 5.05 3.79 4.04
N PHE A 263 4.58 4.24 2.87
CA PHE A 263 3.70 5.40 2.74
C PHE A 263 2.41 5.33 3.57
N PRO A 264 1.66 4.21 3.61
CA PRO A 264 0.48 4.08 4.47
C PRO A 264 0.78 4.36 5.95
N TYR A 265 1.95 3.94 6.43
CA TYR A 265 2.41 4.16 7.80
C TYR A 265 2.77 5.63 8.04
N PHE A 266 3.47 6.28 7.11
CA PHE A 266 3.70 7.72 7.17
C PHE A 266 2.40 8.51 7.21
N TYR A 267 1.45 8.15 6.36
CA TYR A 267 0.16 8.81 6.30
C TYR A 267 -0.68 8.62 7.57
N ALA A 268 -0.60 7.43 8.19
CA ALA A 268 -1.19 7.19 9.50
C ALA A 268 -0.55 8.09 10.58
N LEU A 269 0.79 8.19 10.62
CA LEU A 269 1.51 9.07 11.57
C LEU A 269 1.19 10.55 11.36
N TYR A 270 1.06 10.99 10.10
CA TYR A 270 0.65 12.35 9.75
C TYR A 270 -0.71 12.70 10.34
N ASN A 271 -1.63 11.73 10.30
CA ASN A 271 -2.97 11.84 10.87
C ASN A 271 -3.07 11.53 12.36
N GLY A 272 -1.94 11.48 13.08
CA GLY A 272 -1.92 11.24 14.52
C GLY A 272 -2.26 9.80 14.92
N GLY A 273 -2.22 8.87 13.98
CA GLY A 273 -2.29 7.44 14.21
C GLY A 273 -1.15 6.95 15.10
N GLN A 274 -1.41 5.85 15.80
CA GLN A 274 -0.39 5.16 16.59
C GLN A 274 -0.06 3.85 15.89
N LEU A 275 1.23 3.68 15.58
CA LEU A 275 1.78 2.53 14.88
C LEU A 275 2.49 1.57 15.83
N GLY A 276 2.14 1.54 17.13
CA GLY A 276 2.87 0.78 18.16
C GLY A 276 3.05 -0.71 17.87
N PHE A 277 2.46 -1.18 16.79
CA PHE A 277 2.80 -2.29 15.92
C PHE A 277 4.27 -2.68 16.07
N LEU A 278 4.48 -3.80 16.78
CA LEU A 278 5.69 -4.61 16.67
C LEU A 278 7.00 -3.97 17.14
N THR A 279 6.96 -2.78 17.73
CA THR A 279 8.13 -2.13 18.33
C THR A 279 7.91 -1.84 19.80
N GLY A 280 6.64 -1.78 20.24
CA GLY A 280 6.26 -1.24 21.54
C GLY A 280 6.31 0.30 21.58
N GLU A 281 6.83 0.93 20.52
CA GLU A 281 6.97 2.37 20.33
C GLU A 281 5.85 2.89 19.44
N ARG A 282 4.98 3.73 19.98
CA ARG A 282 3.73 4.19 19.35
C ARG A 282 3.84 4.91 18.01
N TYR A 283 5.05 5.29 17.63
CA TYR A 283 5.30 6.06 16.42
C TYR A 283 6.19 5.32 15.45
N THR A 284 6.33 4.00 15.62
CA THR A 284 7.23 3.22 14.77
C THR A 284 6.66 1.87 14.40
N ALA A 285 6.78 1.50 13.13
CA ALA A 285 6.34 0.21 12.60
C ALA A 285 7.49 -0.52 11.93
N GLY A 286 7.54 -1.84 12.16
CA GLY A 286 8.39 -2.74 11.40
C GLY A 286 7.73 -3.16 10.09
N ILE A 287 8.39 -2.88 8.96
CA ILE A 287 7.90 -3.25 7.62
C ILE A 287 8.95 -4.02 6.83
N SER A 288 8.57 -4.76 5.80
CA SER A 288 9.50 -5.42 4.87
C SER A 288 9.24 -5.02 3.42
N CYS A 289 10.28 -5.08 2.58
CA CYS A 289 10.07 -5.04 1.13
C CYS A 289 9.16 -6.21 0.69
N PRO A 290 8.28 -6.01 -0.31
CA PRO A 290 7.40 -7.08 -0.78
C PRO A 290 8.18 -8.25 -1.41
N ASN A 291 9.40 -8.03 -1.91
CA ASN A 291 10.20 -9.09 -2.50
C ASN A 291 10.72 -10.08 -1.43
N ALA A 292 10.16 -11.30 -1.39
CA ALA A 292 10.55 -12.32 -0.41
C ALA A 292 11.98 -12.86 -0.62
N SER A 293 12.51 -12.78 -1.84
CA SER A 293 13.89 -13.20 -2.15
C SER A 293 14.92 -12.25 -1.54
N TYR A 294 14.57 -10.98 -1.36
CA TYR A 294 15.46 -9.93 -0.82
C TYR A 294 14.79 -9.27 0.38
N LEU A 295 14.57 -10.04 1.45
CA LEU A 295 13.84 -9.56 2.62
C LEU A 295 14.61 -8.45 3.34
N ILE A 296 14.42 -7.21 2.89
CA ILE A 296 14.84 -5.99 3.57
C ILE A 296 13.79 -5.63 4.62
N LYS A 297 14.22 -5.32 5.84
CA LYS A 297 13.33 -4.87 6.94
C LYS A 297 13.61 -3.41 7.25
N TYR A 298 12.57 -2.63 7.50
CA TYR A 298 12.68 -1.23 7.90
C TYR A 298 11.90 -0.93 9.17
N LYS A 299 12.39 0.07 9.90
CA LYS A 299 11.66 0.78 10.95
C LYS A 299 11.17 2.12 10.42
N VAL A 300 9.87 2.22 10.18
CA VAL A 300 9.21 3.49 9.85
C VAL A 300 9.05 4.30 11.13
N SER A 301 9.33 5.60 11.11
CA SER A 301 9.15 6.48 12.27
C SER A 301 8.88 7.94 11.88
N ARG A 302 8.41 8.73 12.87
CA ARG A 302 8.33 10.18 12.80
C ARG A 302 9.13 10.78 13.96
N ASP A 303 10.18 11.54 13.67
CA ASP A 303 11.00 12.23 14.67
C ASP A 303 11.11 13.73 14.35
N LYS A 304 10.92 14.61 15.35
CA LYS A 304 11.01 16.08 15.24
C LYS A 304 10.28 16.72 14.04
N GLY A 305 9.29 16.05 13.45
CA GLY A 305 8.55 16.51 12.26
C GLY A 305 8.99 15.87 10.94
N GLY A 306 10.15 15.20 10.91
CA GLY A 306 10.62 14.41 9.78
C GLY A 306 10.03 12.99 9.75
N TYR A 307 9.73 12.50 8.55
CA TYR A 307 9.25 11.15 8.31
C TYR A 307 10.43 10.33 7.78
N LYS A 308 10.76 9.22 8.43
CA LYS A 308 11.92 8.43 8.04
C LYS A 308 11.69 6.94 8.14
N TYR A 309 12.45 6.18 7.37
CA TYR A 309 12.51 4.74 7.50
C TYR A 309 13.97 4.27 7.50
N THR A 310 14.33 3.51 8.53
CA THR A 310 15.69 3.03 8.77
C THR A 310 15.77 1.55 8.42
N CYS A 311 16.77 1.15 7.66
CA CYS A 311 17.00 -0.26 7.34
C CYS A 311 17.48 -1.04 8.59
N GLU A 312 16.70 -2.01 9.04
CA GLU A 312 17.03 -2.89 10.18
C GLU A 312 17.66 -4.21 9.74
N LYS A 313 17.47 -4.61 8.47
CA LYS A 313 18.07 -5.80 7.87
C LYS A 313 18.21 -5.60 6.38
N ASP A 314 19.40 -5.78 5.84
CA ASP A 314 19.68 -5.68 4.41
C ASP A 314 19.75 -7.06 3.72
N HIS A 315 20.01 -7.04 2.42
CA HIS A 315 20.21 -8.21 1.58
C HIS A 315 21.18 -7.86 0.45
N GLN A 316 22.18 -8.71 0.23
CA GLN A 316 23.25 -8.46 -0.76
C GLN A 316 22.73 -8.27 -2.18
N ASP A 317 21.67 -9.00 -2.54
CA ASP A 317 21.07 -8.99 -3.87
C ASP A 317 20.00 -7.89 -4.04
N CYS A 318 19.89 -6.95 -3.10
CA CYS A 318 19.04 -5.77 -3.26
C CYS A 318 19.54 -4.92 -4.46
N PRO A 319 18.70 -4.67 -5.49
CA PRO A 319 19.15 -3.92 -6.67
C PRO A 319 19.52 -2.46 -6.35
N ARG A 320 18.93 -1.89 -5.30
CA ARG A 320 19.24 -0.54 -4.81
C ARG A 320 20.36 -0.48 -3.76
N LYS A 321 20.91 -1.65 -3.38
CA LYS A 321 22.03 -1.81 -2.44
C LYS A 321 21.82 -1.05 -1.12
N ILE A 322 20.60 -1.12 -0.60
CA ILE A 322 20.21 -0.48 0.67
C ILE A 322 20.96 -1.19 1.80
N LYS A 323 21.66 -0.42 2.64
CA LYS A 323 22.53 -0.97 3.69
C LYS A 323 21.87 -0.97 5.05
N MET A 324 22.27 -1.89 5.91
CA MET A 324 21.86 -1.87 7.32
C MET A 324 22.19 -0.53 7.99
N ASN A 325 21.25 -0.02 8.79
CA ASN A 325 21.28 1.29 9.46
C ASN A 325 21.21 2.52 8.56
N GLU A 326 21.04 2.36 7.24
CA GLU A 326 20.77 3.49 6.34
C GLU A 326 19.44 4.15 6.73
N GLU A 327 19.47 5.46 6.97
CA GLU A 327 18.28 6.27 7.25
C GLU A 327 17.84 7.00 5.98
N ILE A 328 16.59 6.78 5.58
CA ILE A 328 15.98 7.49 4.46
C ILE A 328 14.99 8.48 5.06
N VAL A 329 15.30 9.77 4.93
CA VAL A 329 14.53 10.87 5.52
C VAL A 329 13.79 11.60 4.41
N ILE A 330 12.47 11.70 4.54
CA ILE A 330 11.61 12.42 3.61
C ILE A 330 11.38 13.82 4.17
N GLU A 331 12.19 14.77 3.71
CA GLU A 331 12.05 16.18 4.04
C GLU A 331 10.74 16.75 3.44
N ASN A 332 10.13 17.72 4.12
CA ASN A 332 8.90 18.40 3.67
C ASN A 332 7.70 17.48 3.37
N PHE A 333 7.67 16.25 3.90
CA PHE A 333 6.58 15.28 3.68
C PHE A 333 5.18 15.88 3.86
N GLU A 334 4.97 16.73 4.87
CA GLU A 334 3.66 17.32 5.15
C GLU A 334 3.22 18.32 4.07
N ASN A 335 4.15 19.12 3.55
CA ASN A 335 3.88 20.13 2.52
C ASN A 335 3.79 19.50 1.12
N ALA A 336 4.53 18.41 0.88
CA ALA A 336 4.52 17.65 -0.38
C ALA A 336 3.57 16.43 -0.34
N LEU A 337 2.67 16.36 0.64
CA LEU A 337 1.82 15.19 0.86
C LEU A 337 0.98 14.79 -0.38
N PRO A 338 0.37 15.71 -1.16
CA PRO A 338 -0.32 15.35 -2.39
C PRO A 338 0.60 14.68 -3.42
N PHE A 339 1.87 15.09 -3.49
CA PHE A 339 2.87 14.47 -4.36
C PHE A 339 3.19 13.04 -3.91
N TYR A 340 3.40 12.81 -2.61
CA TYR A 340 3.67 11.46 -2.07
C TYR A 340 2.47 10.50 -2.19
N HIS A 341 1.23 11.01 -2.10
CA HIS A 341 0.05 10.25 -2.51
C HIS A 341 0.14 9.85 -3.98
N GLY A 342 0.42 10.82 -4.84
CA GLY A 342 0.63 10.59 -6.26
C GLY A 342 1.65 9.51 -6.56
N LEU A 343 2.79 9.48 -5.84
CA LEU A 343 3.80 8.42 -6.00
C LEU A 343 3.28 7.04 -5.60
N SER A 344 2.56 6.95 -4.48
CA SER A 344 1.97 5.68 -4.02
C SER A 344 0.95 5.13 -5.03
N ASP A 345 0.17 6.01 -5.66
CA ASP A 345 -0.82 5.66 -6.67
C ASP A 345 -0.17 5.27 -8.00
N LEU A 346 0.91 5.95 -8.35
CA LEU A 346 1.71 5.71 -9.55
C LEU A 346 2.34 4.30 -9.54
N TYR A 347 2.79 3.79 -8.39
CA TYR A 347 3.51 2.52 -8.26
C TYR A 347 2.78 1.34 -8.91
N THR A 348 1.48 1.21 -8.65
CA THR A 348 0.69 0.05 -9.15
C THR A 348 0.52 0.10 -10.65
N ALA A 349 0.28 1.28 -11.19
CA ALA A 349 0.06 1.41 -12.62
C ALA A 349 1.35 1.28 -13.44
N LEU A 350 2.49 1.69 -12.89
CA LEU A 350 3.79 1.43 -13.51
C LEU A 350 4.05 -0.06 -13.72
N LEU A 351 3.59 -0.90 -12.80
CA LEU A 351 3.75 -2.35 -12.87
C LEU A 351 2.73 -3.03 -13.80
N LYS A 352 1.54 -2.44 -13.96
CA LYS A 352 0.43 -3.03 -14.75
C LYS A 352 0.30 -2.50 -16.18
N THR A 353 1.15 -1.58 -16.64
CA THR A 353 0.99 -0.94 -17.96
C THR A 353 2.13 -1.32 -18.91
N GLU A 354 1.82 -1.89 -20.07
CA GLU A 354 2.85 -2.43 -20.97
C GLU A 354 3.04 -1.73 -22.33
N SER A 355 2.18 -0.82 -22.81
CA SER A 355 2.38 -0.30 -24.19
C SER A 355 1.74 1.04 -24.59
N GLN A 356 1.00 1.75 -23.72
CA GLN A 356 0.28 2.98 -24.10
C GLN A 356 0.54 4.13 -23.13
N GLU A 357 0.45 5.38 -23.62
CA GLU A 357 0.41 6.56 -22.74
C GLU A 357 -0.89 6.52 -21.94
N ILE A 358 -0.80 6.42 -20.62
CA ILE A 358 -1.96 6.41 -19.72
C ILE A 358 -1.88 7.56 -18.74
N SER A 359 -3.04 8.02 -18.28
CA SER A 359 -3.12 9.10 -17.28
C SER A 359 -3.71 8.58 -15.97
N ILE A 360 -3.14 9.04 -14.86
CA ILE A 360 -3.55 8.65 -13.51
C ILE A 360 -3.81 9.89 -12.69
N THR A 361 -5.02 9.98 -12.15
CA THR A 361 -5.45 11.12 -11.33
C THR A 361 -5.37 10.74 -9.86
N SER A 362 -4.51 11.42 -9.11
CA SER A 362 -4.31 11.18 -7.68
C SER A 362 -4.94 12.32 -6.86
N MET A 363 -6.27 12.28 -6.69
CA MET A 363 -7.05 13.37 -6.08
C MET A 363 -7.57 13.02 -4.69
N ARG A 364 -7.30 13.89 -3.71
CA ARG A 364 -7.81 13.79 -2.33
C ARG A 364 -8.43 15.12 -1.93
N GLY A 365 -9.77 15.15 -1.87
CA GLY A 365 -10.49 16.40 -1.59
C GLY A 365 -10.21 17.45 -2.68
N LYS A 366 -9.55 18.56 -2.32
CA LYS A 366 -9.23 19.67 -3.24
C LYS A 366 -7.78 19.66 -3.74
N THR A 367 -6.95 18.75 -3.23
CA THR A 367 -5.53 18.67 -3.57
C THR A 367 -5.21 17.40 -4.33
N GLY A 368 -4.24 17.44 -5.24
CA GLY A 368 -3.80 16.27 -5.97
C GLY A 368 -3.04 16.61 -7.23
N LEU A 369 -2.81 15.60 -8.06
CA LEU A 369 -2.11 15.76 -9.33
C LEU A 369 -2.55 14.71 -10.35
N VAL A 370 -2.18 14.96 -11.60
CA VAL A 370 -2.37 14.01 -12.72
C VAL A 370 -1.00 13.60 -13.25
N TRP A 371 -0.71 12.31 -13.19
CA TRP A 371 0.42 11.71 -13.88
C TRP A 371 0.03 11.32 -15.30
N SER A 372 0.96 11.45 -16.23
CA SER A 372 0.96 10.67 -17.46
C SER A 372 2.16 9.74 -17.46
N ILE A 373 1.96 8.50 -17.89
CA ILE A 373 2.95 7.43 -17.96
C ILE A 373 3.10 7.02 -19.40
N MET A 374 4.32 6.90 -19.90
CA MET A 374 4.63 6.39 -21.24
C MET A 374 5.77 5.38 -21.16
N GLN A 375 5.72 4.32 -21.97
CA GLN A 375 6.82 3.38 -22.07
C GLN A 375 8.01 4.02 -22.82
N ASP A 376 9.21 3.91 -22.25
CA ASP A 376 10.45 4.33 -22.87
C ASP A 376 11.00 3.23 -23.79
N ASN A 377 10.67 3.34 -25.08
CA ASN A 377 11.11 2.39 -26.11
C ASN A 377 12.62 2.46 -26.41
N SER A 378 13.36 3.43 -25.89
CA SER A 378 14.81 3.53 -26.10
C SER A 378 15.60 2.39 -25.44
N LEU A 379 15.08 1.83 -24.33
CA LEU A 379 15.73 0.76 -23.55
C LEU A 379 15.49 -0.66 -24.12
N LYS A 380 14.42 -0.89 -24.91
CA LYS A 380 14.17 -2.19 -25.57
C LYS A 380 15.22 -2.52 -26.63
N LYS A 381 15.74 -1.51 -27.35
CA LYS A 381 16.79 -1.70 -28.37
C LYS A 381 18.08 -2.25 -27.77
N THR A 382 18.52 -1.75 -26.61
CA THR A 382 19.81 -2.11 -26.02
C THR A 382 19.89 -3.56 -25.52
N ILE A 383 18.75 -4.19 -25.24
CA ILE A 383 18.67 -5.61 -24.84
C ILE A 383 18.55 -6.51 -26.07
N SER A 384 17.80 -6.09 -27.10
CA SER A 384 17.73 -6.80 -28.38
C SER A 384 19.04 -6.82 -29.15
N ASP A 385 19.92 -5.82 -28.94
CA ASP A 385 21.24 -5.75 -29.59
C ASP A 385 22.32 -6.54 -28.81
N LYS A 386 21.95 -7.18 -27.68
CA LYS A 386 22.85 -7.97 -26.81
C LYS A 386 22.45 -9.44 -26.65
N ILE A 387 21.40 -9.87 -27.34
CA ILE A 387 21.03 -11.27 -27.57
C ILE A 387 21.31 -11.55 -29.04
#